data_AF-A0AAW5Z040-F1
#
_entry.id   AF-A0AAW5Z040-F1
#
_cell.length_a   1.000
_cell.length_b   1.000
_cell.length_c   1.000
_cell.angle_alpha   90.00
_cell.angle_beta   90.00
_cell.angle_gamma   90.00
#
_symmetry.space_group_name_H-M   'P 1'
#
loop_
_entity.id
_entity.type
_entity.pdbx_description
1 polymer ?
#
loop_
_entity_poly.entity_id
_entity_poly.type
_entity_poly.pdbx_seq_one_letter_code
_entity_poly.pdbx_strand_id
1 'polypeptide(L)' 'MNLGLAIFLIILAALLGAIAGFYGARTYMKNYFKKNPPITREMVETMMSQMGQKPSAKKVNQVMNMIKHQAAKN' A
#
# COMPACT_ATOMS: atom_id res chain seq x y z
N MET A 1 -17.14 30.05 31.79
CA MET A 1 -16.66 28.94 30.95
C MET A 1 -15.93 27.94 31.84
N ASN A 2 -16.38 26.68 31.90
CA ASN A 2 -15.75 25.66 32.73
C ASN A 2 -14.53 25.08 32.00
N LEU A 3 -13.35 25.60 32.32
CA LEU A 3 -12.08 25.26 31.69
C LEU A 3 -11.82 23.73 31.65
N GLY A 4 -12.22 23.01 32.70
CA GLY A 4 -12.10 21.54 32.76
C GLY A 4 -12.97 20.79 31.73
N LEU A 5 -14.17 21.28 31.43
CA LEU A 5 -15.04 20.71 30.39
C LEU A 5 -14.45 20.90 28.99
N ALA A 6 -13.85 22.05 28.74
CA ALA A 6 -13.18 22.33 27.47
C ALA A 6 -11.98 21.39 27.25
N ILE A 7 -11.14 21.21 28.26
CA ILE A 7 -9.98 20.30 28.19
C ILE A 7 -10.43 18.85 27.96
N PHE A 8 -11.47 18.40 28.67
CA PHE A 8 -12.01 17.05 28.49
C PHE A 8 -12.52 16.80 27.06
N LEU A 9 -13.26 17.75 26.49
CA LEU A 9 -13.78 17.64 25.12
C LEU A 9 -12.65 17.65 24.07
N ILE A 10 -11.61 18.45 24.27
CA ILE A 10 -10.44 18.47 23.37
C ILE A 10 -9.74 17.11 23.38
N ILE A 11 -9.52 16.52 24.55
CA ILE A 11 -8.88 15.20 24.69
C ILE A 11 -9.75 14.12 24.02
N LEU A 12 -11.06 14.16 24.23
CA LEU A 12 -11.99 13.21 23.63
C LEU A 12 -12.02 13.33 22.10
N ALA A 13 -12.04 14.55 21.56
CA ALA A 13 -11.98 14.81 20.13
C ALA A 13 -10.65 14.37 19.51
N ALA A 14 -9.52 14.58 20.21
CA ALA A 14 -8.21 14.12 19.76
C ALA A 14 -8.13 12.58 19.72
N LEU A 15 -8.67 11.89 20.73
CA LEU A 15 -8.76 10.43 20.77
C LEU A 15 -9.63 9.88 19.63
N LEU A 16 -10.82 10.44 19.45
CA LEU A 16 -11.73 10.03 18.37
C LEU A 16 -11.12 10.30 16.99
N GLY A 17 -10.48 11.47 16.80
CA GLY A 17 -9.79 11.81 15.56
C GLY A 17 -8.61 10.89 15.26
N ALA A 18 -7.82 10.52 16.26
CA ALA A 18 -6.70 9.59 16.11
C ALA A 18 -7.19 8.18 15.72
N ILE A 19 -8.23 7.68 16.39
CA ILE A 19 -8.80 6.35 16.10
C ILE A 19 -9.42 6.32 14.70
N ALA A 20 -10.25 7.32 14.37
CA ALA A 20 -10.89 7.41 13.06
C ALA A 20 -9.86 7.61 11.94
N GLY A 21 -8.85 8.47 12.15
CA GLY A 21 -7.76 8.70 11.21
C GLY A 21 -6.92 7.45 10.97
N PHE A 22 -6.55 6.72 12.02
CA PHE A 22 -5.78 5.48 11.92
C PHE A 22 -6.55 4.40 11.15
N TYR A 23 -7.84 4.21 11.47
CA TYR A 23 -8.66 3.19 10.81
C TYR A 23 -8.98 3.55 9.35
N GLY A 24 -9.21 4.83 9.07
CA GLY A 24 -9.40 5.36 7.72
C GLY A 24 -8.15 5.19 6.86
N ALA A 25 -6.98 5.62 7.35
CA ALA A 25 -5.71 5.46 6.66
C ALA A 25 -5.39 3.99 6.40
N ARG A 26 -5.64 3.10 7.36
CA ARG A 26 -5.45 1.65 7.21
C ARG A 26 -6.31 1.08 6.08
N THR A 27 -7.59 1.47 6.04
CA THR A 27 -8.53 1.00 5.01
C THR A 27 -8.16 1.55 3.62
N TYR A 28 -7.81 2.83 3.56
CA TYR A 28 -7.33 3.48 2.32
C TYR A 28 -6.09 2.78 1.77
N MET A 29 -5.09 2.54 2.62
CA MET A 29 -3.84 1.89 2.24
C MET A 29 -4.07 0.45 1.77
N LYS A 30 -4.96 -0.31 2.44
CA LYS A 30 -5.34 -1.66 1.99
C LYS A 30 -6.01 -1.63 0.61
N ASN A 31 -6.89 -0.67 0.36
CA ASN A 31 -7.53 -0.50 -0.93
C ASN A 31 -6.54 -0.05 -2.01
N TYR A 32 -5.57 0.79 -1.65
CA TYR A 32 -4.50 1.22 -2.54
C TYR A 32 -3.63 0.03 -2.99
N PHE A 33 -3.15 -0.79 -2.05
CA PHE A 33 -2.36 -1.99 -2.38
C PHE A 33 -3.16 -3.06 -3.13
N LYS A 34 -4.48 -3.15 -2.92
CA LYS A 34 -5.33 -4.03 -3.75
C LYS A 34 -5.44 -3.57 -5.19
N LYS A 35 -5.50 -2.25 -5.42
CA LYS A 35 -5.59 -1.67 -6.77
C LYS A 35 -4.24 -1.66 -7.48
N ASN A 36 -3.16 -1.41 -6.74
CA ASN A 36 -1.78 -1.39 -7.24
C ASN A 36 -0.93 -2.36 -6.40
N PRO A 37 -1.07 -3.68 -6.60
CA PRO A 37 -0.30 -4.64 -5.85
C PRO A 37 1.19 -4.46 -6.13
N PRO A 38 2.05 -4.51 -5.09
CA PRO A 38 3.49 -4.45 -5.28
C PRO A 38 3.93 -5.62 -6.16
N ILE A 39 4.76 -5.34 -7.17
CA ILE A 39 5.21 -6.37 -8.11
C ILE A 39 6.25 -7.27 -7.42
N THR A 40 5.87 -8.52 -7.18
CA THR A 40 6.72 -9.56 -6.58
C THR A 40 7.26 -10.53 -7.64
N ARG A 41 8.22 -11.38 -7.25
CA ARG A 41 8.80 -12.41 -8.13
C ARG A 41 7.75 -13.38 -8.66
N GLU A 42 6.92 -13.89 -7.76
CA GLU A 42 5.85 -14.84 -8.06
C GLU A 42 4.80 -14.22 -8.99
N MET A 43 4.53 -12.91 -8.85
CA MET A 43 3.58 -12.22 -9.72
C MET A 43 4.14 -12.07 -11.14
N VAL A 44 5.44 -11.78 -11.29
CA VAL A 44 6.12 -11.75 -12.60
C VAL A 44 6.18 -13.16 -13.21
N GLU A 45 6.48 -14.18 -12.41
CA GLU A 45 6.48 -15.58 -12.85
C GLU A 45 5.09 -16.03 -13.32
N THR A 46 4.05 -15.68 -12.58
CA THR A 46 2.65 -15.97 -12.93
C THR A 46 2.26 -15.22 -14.21
N MET A 47 2.60 -13.94 -14.33
CA MET A 47 2.39 -13.17 -15.58
C MET A 47 3.11 -13.81 -16.77
N MET A 48 4.38 -14.18 -16.62
CA MET A 48 5.14 -14.84 -17.69
C MET A 48 4.52 -16.19 -18.08
N SER A 49 4.11 -16.98 -17.08
CA SER A 49 3.49 -18.29 -17.29
C SER A 49 2.13 -18.16 -17.99
N GLN A 50 1.32 -17.17 -17.63
CA GLN A 50 0.06 -16.87 -18.31
C GLN A 50 0.26 -16.43 -19.76
N MET A 51 1.39 -15.79 -20.06
CA MET A 51 1.77 -15.40 -21.42
C MET A 51 2.41 -16.54 -22.23
N GLY A 52 2.45 -17.77 -21.71
CA GLY A 52 3.10 -18.91 -22.37
C GLY A 52 4.63 -18.81 -22.41
N GLN A 53 5.22 -17.86 -21.70
CA GLN A 53 6.68 -17.74 -21.60
C GLN A 53 7.18 -18.58 -20.42
N LYS A 54 8.15 -19.45 -20.67
CA LYS A 54 8.81 -20.22 -19.60
C LYS A 54 9.43 -19.25 -18.58
N PRO A 55 8.96 -19.23 -17.32
CA PRO A 55 9.54 -18.38 -16.29
C PRO A 55 10.94 -18.90 -15.96
N SER A 56 11.97 -18.24 -16.48
CA SER A 56 13.36 -18.48 -16.09
C SER A 56 13.77 -17.44 -15.06
N ALA A 57 14.44 -17.86 -13.98
CA ALA A 57 14.85 -16.98 -12.89
C ALA A 57 15.64 -15.75 -13.36
N LYS A 58 16.46 -15.88 -14.41
CA LYS A 58 17.19 -14.76 -15.02
C LYS A 58 16.26 -13.77 -15.71
N LYS A 59 15.27 -14.27 -16.46
CA LYS A 59 14.31 -13.44 -17.21
C LYS A 59 13.32 -12.73 -16.28
N VAL A 60 12.88 -13.41 -15.22
CA VAL A 60 12.06 -12.82 -14.15
C VAL A 60 12.79 -11.66 -13.47
N ASN A 61 14.08 -11.85 -13.13
CA ASN A 61 14.91 -10.78 -12.57
C ASN A 61 15.04 -9.58 -13.52
N GLN A 62 15.24 -9.85 -14.81
CA GLN A 62 15.35 -8.80 -15.82
C GLN A 62 14.04 -8.00 -15.94
N VAL A 63 12.89 -8.68 -16.00
CA VAL A 63 11.57 -8.03 -16.07
C VAL A 63 11.29 -7.24 -14.79
N MET A 64 11.58 -7.80 -13.62
CA MET A 64 11.40 -7.10 -12.35
C MET A 64 12.26 -5.84 -12.26
N ASN A 65 13.50 -5.90 -12.74
CA ASN A 65 14.38 -4.71 -12.79
C ASN A 65 13.84 -3.66 -13.76
N MET A 66 13.35 -4.06 -14.93
CA MET A 66 12.73 -3.14 -15.90
C MET A 66 11.49 -2.44 -15.31
N ILE A 67 10.63 -3.20 -14.64
CA ILE A 67 9.45 -2.67 -13.94
C ILE A 67 9.86 -1.67 -12.85
N LYS A 68 10.86 -2.01 -12.03
CA LYS A 68 11.38 -1.10 -11.00
C LYS A 68 11.95 0.18 -11.60
N HIS A 69 12.69 0.09 -12.70
CA HIS A 69 13.22 1.25 -13.41
C HIS A 69 12.12 2.12 -14.02
N GLN A 70 11.01 1.54 -14.51
CA GLN A 70 9.86 2.33 -14.97
C GLN A 70 9.11 3.00 -13.81
N ALA A 71 8.92 2.30 -12.69
CA ALA A 71 8.26 2.85 -11.51
C ALA A 71 9.06 4.03 -10.90
N ALA A 72 10.41 3.99 -10.97
CA ALA A 72 11.27 5.05 -10.45
C ALA A 72 11.40 6.27 -11.38
N LYS A 73 10.94 6.18 -12.64
CA LYS A 73 11.03 7.27 -13.63
C LYS A 73 9.80 8.18 -13.64
N ASN A 74 8.74 7.85 -12.89
CA ASN A 74 7.50 8.62 -12.78
C ASN A 74 7.40 9.31 -11.42
#